data_AF-A0A8T6DJA2-F1
#
_entry.id   AF-A0A8T6DJA2-F1
#
_cell.length_a   1.000
_cell.length_b   1.000
_cell.length_c   1.000
_cell.angle_alpha   90.00
_cell.angle_beta   90.00
_cell.angle_gamma   90.00
#
_symmetry.space_group_name_H-M   'P 1'
#
loop_
_entity.id
_entity.type
_entity.pdbx_description
1 polymer ?
#
loop_
_entity_poly.entity_id
_entity_poly.type
_entity_poly.pdbx_seq_one_letter_code
_entity_poly.pdbx_strand_id
1 'polypeptide(L)'
;MEFGDTMIAKERDNEKYIEKARELAALVAANTSRINEERKIPTDVSDEIADAGFFRLLMPRNLGGAQLDHPDFLRIVHIFAEADGSVGWSMNQNNVFATNSTRMNDKTREEIYDNPRAVITNGPPMSRSRAVEVDGGYSLSGRWNFSSGSDHATWIAALPPIVGTDGSGASAAGAVP
;
A
#
# COMPACT_ATOMS: atom_id res chain seq x y z
N MET A 1 33.57 -6.49 14.91
CA MET A 1 32.79 -7.67 15.31
C MET A 1 31.29 -7.39 15.22
N GLU A 2 30.84 -6.18 15.60
CA GLU A 2 29.44 -5.73 15.62
C GLU A 2 28.71 -5.64 14.25
N PHE A 3 29.42 -5.27 13.17
CA PHE A 3 28.83 -5.18 11.82
C PHE A 3 28.40 -6.54 11.24
N GLY A 4 29.15 -7.62 11.53
CA GLY A 4 28.84 -8.96 11.01
C GLY A 4 27.60 -9.56 11.67
N ASP A 5 27.47 -9.38 12.98
CA ASP A 5 26.34 -9.91 13.74
C ASP A 5 25.02 -9.21 13.38
N THR A 6 25.07 -7.90 13.07
CA THR A 6 23.90 -7.11 12.62
C THR A 6 23.43 -7.54 11.23
N MET A 7 24.35 -7.85 10.31
CA MET A 7 24.00 -8.36 8.98
C MET A 7 23.36 -9.73 9.04
N ILE A 8 23.90 -10.64 9.86
CA ILE A 8 23.34 -11.98 10.07
C ILE A 8 21.94 -11.90 10.70
N ALA A 9 21.74 -10.99 11.65
CA ALA A 9 20.42 -10.76 12.26
C ALA A 9 19.40 -10.22 11.25
N LYS A 10 19.80 -9.27 10.39
CA LYS A 10 18.95 -8.73 9.31
C LYS A 10 18.57 -9.82 8.29
N GLU A 11 19.52 -10.62 7.84
CA GLU A 11 19.27 -11.72 6.89
C GLU A 11 18.29 -12.75 7.45
N ARG A 12 18.46 -13.16 8.72
CA ARG A 12 17.50 -14.07 9.40
C ARG A 12 16.11 -13.46 9.56
N ASP A 13 16.04 -12.16 9.81
CA ASP A 13 14.76 -11.45 9.98
C ASP A 13 14.06 -11.20 8.63
N ASN A 14 14.77 -11.24 7.51
CA ASN A 14 14.18 -11.17 6.18
C ASN A 14 13.69 -12.55 5.70
N GLU A 15 14.42 -13.63 6.02
CA GLU A 15 14.06 -15.00 5.64
C GLU A 15 12.68 -15.42 6.16
N LYS A 16 12.31 -15.02 7.38
CA LYS A 16 10.95 -15.30 7.92
C LYS A 16 9.84 -14.70 7.05
N TYR A 17 10.07 -13.57 6.38
CA TYR A 17 9.08 -12.97 5.48
C TYR A 17 9.01 -13.73 4.15
N ILE A 18 10.13 -14.28 3.68
CA ILE A 18 10.14 -15.15 2.49
C ILE A 18 9.34 -16.43 2.78
N GLU A 19 9.59 -17.09 3.92
CA GLU A 19 8.84 -18.29 4.30
C GLU A 19 7.36 -18.00 4.50
N LYS A 20 7.02 -16.91 5.19
CA LYS A 20 5.62 -16.50 5.34
C LYS A 20 4.96 -16.15 4.00
N ALA A 21 5.72 -15.59 3.04
CA ALA A 21 5.23 -15.35 1.69
C ALA A 21 4.82 -16.66 1.00
N ARG A 22 5.60 -17.73 1.16
CA ARG A 22 5.28 -19.04 0.57
C ARG A 22 3.98 -19.62 1.14
N GLU A 23 3.78 -19.51 2.45
CA GLU A 23 2.53 -19.93 3.11
C GLU A 23 1.32 -19.16 2.57
N LEU A 24 1.42 -17.83 2.52
CA LEU A 24 0.34 -16.97 2.02
C LEU A 24 0.09 -17.17 0.52
N ALA A 25 1.14 -17.39 -0.28
CA ALA A 25 0.99 -17.70 -1.69
C ALA A 25 0.30 -19.06 -1.91
N ALA A 26 0.53 -20.06 -1.05
CA ALA A 26 -0.23 -21.31 -1.09
C ALA A 26 -1.72 -21.09 -0.77
N LEU A 27 -2.03 -20.23 0.21
CA LEU A 27 -3.41 -19.81 0.49
C LEU A 27 -4.05 -19.10 -0.73
N VAL A 28 -3.32 -18.20 -1.38
CA VAL A 28 -3.76 -17.51 -2.60
C VAL A 28 -4.01 -18.51 -3.73
N ALA A 29 -3.07 -19.43 -3.98
CA ALA A 29 -3.18 -20.46 -5.02
C ALA A 29 -4.45 -21.31 -4.85
N ALA A 30 -4.77 -21.69 -3.61
CA ALA A 30 -5.98 -22.43 -3.26
C ALA A 30 -7.29 -21.65 -3.50
N ASN A 31 -7.22 -20.32 -3.65
CA ASN A 31 -8.38 -19.43 -3.81
C ASN A 31 -8.45 -18.74 -5.19
N THR A 32 -7.60 -19.11 -6.15
CA THR A 32 -7.55 -18.49 -7.49
C THR A 32 -8.90 -18.49 -8.23
N SER A 33 -9.71 -19.55 -8.12
CA SER A 33 -11.06 -19.58 -8.71
C SER A 33 -11.96 -18.51 -8.10
N ARG A 34 -11.98 -18.37 -6.76
CA ARG A 34 -12.76 -17.34 -6.06
C ARG A 34 -12.27 -15.93 -6.42
N ILE A 35 -10.96 -15.74 -6.49
CA ILE A 35 -10.35 -14.46 -6.89
C ILE A 35 -10.87 -14.03 -8.28
N ASN A 36 -10.90 -14.97 -9.23
CA ASN A 36 -11.37 -14.69 -10.59
C ASN A 36 -12.89 -14.45 -10.65
N GLU A 37 -13.68 -15.25 -9.93
CA GLU A 37 -15.15 -15.13 -9.91
C GLU A 37 -15.61 -13.85 -9.22
N GLU A 38 -15.05 -13.54 -8.05
CA GLU A 38 -15.39 -12.35 -7.26
C GLU A 38 -14.72 -11.07 -7.81
N ARG A 39 -13.72 -11.21 -8.69
CA ARG A 39 -12.91 -10.12 -9.27
C ARG A 39 -12.19 -9.26 -8.24
N LYS A 40 -11.86 -9.85 -7.10
CA LYS A 40 -11.18 -9.24 -5.96
C LYS A 40 -10.43 -10.32 -5.17
N ILE A 41 -9.56 -9.92 -4.26
CA ILE A 41 -9.05 -10.84 -3.23
C ILE A 41 -10.20 -11.11 -2.26
N PRO A 42 -10.62 -12.37 -2.03
CA PRO A 42 -11.63 -12.66 -1.03
C PRO A 42 -11.23 -12.13 0.34
N THR A 43 -12.19 -11.59 1.09
CA THR A 43 -11.91 -10.84 2.33
C THR A 43 -11.15 -11.69 3.37
N ASP A 44 -11.50 -12.97 3.49
CA ASP A 44 -10.79 -13.93 4.34
C ASP A 44 -9.32 -14.10 3.95
N VAL A 45 -9.00 -14.08 2.65
CA VAL A 45 -7.62 -14.16 2.16
C VAL A 45 -6.88 -12.85 2.36
N SER A 46 -7.50 -11.70 2.07
CA SER A 46 -6.86 -10.40 2.27
C SER A 46 -6.60 -10.09 3.74
N ASP A 47 -7.49 -10.54 4.64
CA ASP A 47 -7.33 -10.38 6.08
C ASP A 47 -6.10 -11.14 6.60
N GLU A 48 -5.90 -12.39 6.17
CA GLU A 48 -4.70 -13.18 6.52
C GLU A 48 -3.41 -12.52 6.02
N ILE A 49 -3.42 -11.94 4.80
CA ILE A 49 -2.29 -11.18 4.26
C ILE A 49 -2.05 -9.90 5.08
N ALA A 50 -3.10 -9.20 5.48
CA ALA A 50 -3.01 -7.99 6.29
C ALA A 50 -2.52 -8.28 7.71
N ASP A 51 -3.01 -9.34 8.34
CA ASP A 51 -2.58 -9.80 9.68
C ASP A 51 -1.12 -10.20 9.72
N ALA A 52 -0.61 -10.78 8.62
CA ALA A 52 0.81 -11.06 8.47
C ALA A 52 1.66 -9.82 8.20
N GLY A 53 1.06 -8.63 8.00
CA GLY A 53 1.76 -7.37 7.73
C GLY A 53 2.25 -7.22 6.28
N PHE A 54 1.75 -8.02 5.34
CA PHE A 54 2.29 -8.11 3.98
C PHE A 54 1.94 -6.91 3.09
N PHE A 55 1.10 -5.99 3.55
CA PHE A 55 0.86 -4.70 2.89
C PHE A 55 1.78 -3.56 3.37
N ARG A 56 2.74 -3.85 4.27
CA ARG A 56 3.63 -2.86 4.91
C ARG A 56 5.10 -3.28 4.93
N LEU A 57 5.50 -4.14 4.00
CA LEU A 57 6.84 -4.70 3.92
C LEU A 57 7.93 -3.64 3.66
N LEU A 58 7.62 -2.60 2.87
CA LEU A 58 8.54 -1.50 2.59
C LEU A 58 8.47 -0.33 3.59
N MET A 59 7.51 -0.37 4.51
CA MET A 59 7.31 0.69 5.50
C MET A 59 8.39 0.60 6.61
N PRO A 60 8.92 1.73 7.12
CA PRO A 60 9.92 1.72 8.19
C PRO A 60 9.46 1.00 9.46
N ARG A 61 10.41 0.37 10.18
CA ARG A 61 10.10 -0.43 11.39
C ARG A 61 9.56 0.42 12.54
N ASN A 62 10.10 1.62 12.71
CA ASN A 62 9.59 2.58 13.70
C ASN A 62 8.18 3.10 13.38
N LEU A 63 7.66 2.82 12.17
CA LEU A 63 6.31 3.15 11.74
C LEU A 63 5.39 1.91 11.68
N GLY A 64 5.83 0.77 12.23
CA GLY A 64 5.05 -0.47 12.26
C GLY A 64 5.14 -1.31 10.97
N GLY A 65 6.12 -1.05 10.11
CA GLY A 65 6.41 -1.85 8.92
C GLY A 65 7.57 -2.85 9.11
N ALA A 66 7.87 -3.61 8.06
CA ALA A 66 8.98 -4.56 8.07
C ALA A 66 10.33 -3.95 7.66
N GLN A 67 10.32 -2.82 6.93
CA GLN A 67 11.50 -2.16 6.37
C GLN A 67 12.42 -3.14 5.62
N LEU A 68 11.83 -3.97 4.77
CA LEU A 68 12.58 -4.84 3.87
C LEU A 68 13.36 -4.00 2.86
N ASP A 69 14.49 -4.53 2.42
CA ASP A 69 15.14 -3.97 1.24
C ASP A 69 14.40 -4.39 -0.03
N HIS A 70 14.66 -3.62 -1.09
CA HIS A 70 13.92 -3.79 -2.34
C HIS A 70 14.10 -5.18 -2.98
N PRO A 71 15.31 -5.79 -3.00
CA PRO A 71 15.48 -7.14 -3.54
C PRO A 71 14.63 -8.20 -2.83
N ASP A 72 14.59 -8.21 -1.51
CA ASP A 72 13.77 -9.19 -0.77
C ASP A 72 12.27 -8.96 -0.97
N PHE A 73 11.85 -7.69 -1.00
CA PHE A 73 10.48 -7.34 -1.36
C PHE A 73 10.10 -7.84 -2.76
N LEU A 74 10.96 -7.68 -3.76
CA LEU A 74 10.70 -8.18 -5.12
C LEU A 74 10.60 -9.71 -5.18
N ARG A 75 11.38 -10.43 -4.36
CA ARG A 75 11.25 -11.89 -4.23
C ARG A 75 9.88 -12.28 -3.68
N ILE A 76 9.37 -11.56 -2.68
CA ILE A 76 8.03 -11.76 -2.13
C ILE A 76 6.96 -11.48 -3.20
N VAL A 77 7.06 -10.36 -3.91
CA VAL A 77 6.13 -10.04 -5.02
C VAL A 77 6.13 -11.16 -6.06
N HIS A 78 7.30 -11.69 -6.41
CA HIS A 78 7.40 -12.81 -7.34
C HIS A 78 6.69 -14.07 -6.84
N ILE A 79 6.89 -14.46 -5.57
CA ILE A 79 6.22 -15.61 -4.94
C ILE A 79 4.69 -15.48 -5.02
N PHE A 80 4.14 -14.30 -4.71
CA PHE A 80 2.70 -14.07 -4.84
C PHE A 80 2.23 -14.08 -6.30
N ALA A 81 3.01 -13.48 -7.22
CA ALA A 81 2.67 -13.41 -8.63
C ALA A 81 2.70 -14.78 -9.33
N GLU A 82 3.52 -15.72 -8.86
CA GLU A 82 3.50 -17.11 -9.31
C GLU A 82 2.19 -17.82 -8.94
N ALA A 83 1.61 -17.49 -7.78
CA ALA A 83 0.31 -18.02 -7.36
C ALA A 83 -0.87 -17.32 -8.06
N ASP A 84 -0.86 -15.98 -8.09
CA ASP A 84 -1.83 -15.13 -8.80
C ASP A 84 -1.24 -13.75 -9.12
N GLY A 85 -1.19 -13.41 -10.40
CA GLY A 85 -0.59 -12.15 -10.87
C GLY A 85 -1.33 -10.89 -10.39
N SER A 86 -2.65 -10.95 -10.18
CA SER A 86 -3.46 -9.83 -9.70
C SER A 86 -3.22 -9.55 -8.22
N VAL A 87 -3.04 -10.62 -7.43
CA VAL A 87 -2.64 -10.51 -6.02
C VAL A 87 -1.24 -9.93 -5.89
N GLY A 88 -0.27 -10.47 -6.63
CA GLY A 88 1.10 -9.94 -6.66
C GLY A 88 1.14 -8.45 -7.04
N TRP A 89 0.38 -8.06 -8.08
CA TRP A 89 0.26 -6.65 -8.48
C TRP A 89 -0.38 -5.76 -7.41
N SER A 90 -1.49 -6.20 -6.80
CA SER A 90 -2.20 -5.41 -5.78
C SER A 90 -1.33 -5.21 -4.53
N MET A 91 -0.70 -6.29 -4.04
CA MET A 91 0.23 -6.24 -2.92
C MET A 91 1.40 -5.29 -3.20
N ASN A 92 1.96 -5.34 -4.42
CA ASN A 92 3.01 -4.41 -4.82
C ASN A 92 2.56 -2.94 -4.74
N GLN A 93 1.40 -2.62 -5.33
CA GLN A 93 0.87 -1.26 -5.31
C GLN A 93 0.61 -0.74 -3.89
N ASN A 94 0.02 -1.58 -3.02
CA ASN A 94 -0.24 -1.20 -1.63
C ASN A 94 1.06 -0.93 -0.85
N ASN A 95 2.11 -1.75 -1.04
CA ASN A 95 3.41 -1.57 -0.40
C ASN A 95 4.16 -0.34 -0.90
N VAL A 96 4.11 -0.07 -2.20
CA VAL A 96 4.70 1.16 -2.76
C VAL A 96 4.05 2.38 -2.11
N PHE A 97 2.72 2.39 -1.95
CA PHE A 97 2.04 3.49 -1.27
C PHE A 97 2.31 3.56 0.23
N ALA A 98 2.56 2.43 0.90
CA ALA A 98 2.96 2.43 2.31
C ALA A 98 4.24 3.24 2.57
N THR A 99 5.12 3.41 1.57
CA THR A 99 6.31 4.28 1.69
C THR A 99 5.97 5.76 1.86
N ASN A 100 4.78 6.21 1.45
CA ASN A 100 4.32 7.59 1.66
C ASN A 100 4.10 7.91 3.15
N SER A 101 4.04 6.91 4.03
CA SER A 101 4.03 7.12 5.49
C SER A 101 5.18 8.01 5.98
N THR A 102 6.32 8.00 5.28
CA THR A 102 7.48 8.85 5.58
C THR A 102 7.30 10.32 5.23
N ARG A 103 6.27 10.65 4.45
CA ARG A 103 5.94 11.99 3.96
C ARG A 103 4.66 12.55 4.57
N MET A 104 3.97 11.77 5.40
CA MET A 104 2.79 12.22 6.12
C MET A 104 3.22 12.94 7.39
N ASN A 105 2.52 14.01 7.75
CA ASN A 105 2.60 14.52 9.12
C ASN A 105 2.15 13.46 10.14
N ASP A 106 2.60 13.62 11.38
CA ASP A 106 2.41 12.64 12.45
C ASP A 106 0.93 12.31 12.68
N LYS A 107 0.06 13.33 12.70
CA LYS A 107 -1.37 13.15 12.94
C LYS A 107 -2.04 12.27 11.87
N THR A 108 -1.79 12.55 10.58
CA THR A 108 -2.33 11.73 9.49
C THR A 108 -1.75 10.33 9.51
N ARG A 109 -0.47 10.19 9.84
CA ARG A 109 0.20 8.89 9.92
C ARG A 109 -0.39 8.03 11.04
N GLU A 110 -0.59 8.58 12.24
CA GLU A 110 -1.23 7.91 13.37
C GLU A 110 -2.67 7.49 13.02
N GLU A 111 -3.47 8.41 12.47
CA GLU A 111 -4.86 8.14 12.07
C GLU A 111 -4.99 6.94 11.12
N ILE A 112 -4.04 6.80 10.18
CA ILE A 112 -4.04 5.71 9.21
C ILE A 112 -3.46 4.44 9.83
N TYR A 113 -2.27 4.52 10.40
CA TYR A 113 -1.41 3.35 10.64
C TYR A 113 -1.48 2.79 12.06
N ASP A 114 -2.13 3.45 13.01
CA ASP A 114 -2.44 2.90 14.34
C ASP A 114 -3.27 1.62 14.24
N ASN A 115 -4.09 1.49 13.19
CA ASN A 115 -4.67 0.21 12.81
C ASN A 115 -3.59 -0.64 12.11
N PRO A 116 -3.14 -1.79 12.65
CA PRO A 116 -2.12 -2.64 12.03
C PRO A 116 -2.56 -3.23 10.67
N ARG A 117 -3.87 -3.31 10.40
CA ARG A 117 -4.45 -3.80 9.14
C ARG A 117 -4.67 -2.71 8.10
N ALA A 118 -4.33 -1.44 8.36
CA ALA A 118 -4.59 -0.39 7.38
C ALA A 118 -3.79 -0.62 6.08
N VAL A 119 -4.50 -0.51 4.97
CA VAL A 119 -4.00 -0.67 3.61
C VAL A 119 -4.42 0.56 2.80
N ILE A 120 -3.46 1.17 2.10
CA ILE A 120 -3.73 2.29 1.22
C ILE A 120 -3.78 1.80 -0.23
N THR A 121 -4.86 2.11 -0.93
CA THR A 121 -4.94 2.02 -2.40
C THR A 121 -4.82 3.41 -3.02
N ASN A 122 -4.55 3.44 -4.31
CA ASN A 122 -4.47 4.67 -5.09
C ASN A 122 -4.92 4.37 -6.52
N GLY A 123 -5.37 5.39 -7.23
CA GLY A 123 -5.50 5.33 -8.68
C GLY A 123 -5.13 6.68 -9.27
N PRO A 124 -4.75 6.76 -10.56
CA PRO A 124 -4.59 8.04 -11.22
C PRO A 124 -5.92 8.82 -11.29
N PRO A 125 -5.89 10.15 -11.07
CA PRO A 125 -7.07 10.99 -11.28
C PRO A 125 -7.49 10.96 -12.75
N MET A 126 -8.78 10.80 -13.00
CA MET A 126 -9.36 10.96 -14.32
C MET A 126 -9.78 12.41 -14.56
N SER A 127 -10.10 12.75 -15.81
CA SER A 127 -10.64 14.04 -16.21
C SER A 127 -11.75 14.51 -15.25
N ARG A 128 -11.68 15.79 -14.84
CA ARG A 128 -12.59 16.46 -13.88
C ARG A 128 -12.33 16.20 -12.39
N SER A 129 -11.33 15.39 -12.03
CA SER A 129 -10.91 15.29 -10.62
C SER A 129 -10.28 16.61 -10.16
N ARG A 130 -10.74 17.15 -9.02
CA ARG A 130 -10.28 18.42 -8.47
C ARG A 130 -10.41 18.45 -6.95
N ALA A 131 -9.52 19.19 -6.32
CA ALA A 131 -9.69 19.72 -4.96
C ALA A 131 -10.01 21.22 -5.05
N VAL A 132 -11.04 21.65 -4.33
CA VAL A 132 -11.40 23.07 -4.18
C VAL A 132 -11.20 23.45 -2.72
N GLU A 133 -10.53 24.57 -2.46
CA GLU A 133 -10.33 25.09 -1.10
C GLU A 133 -11.68 25.41 -0.43
N VAL A 134 -11.81 24.98 0.82
CA VAL A 134 -12.94 25.27 1.71
C VAL A 134 -12.39 25.62 3.10
N ASP A 135 -13.22 26.19 3.98
CA ASP A 135 -12.79 26.45 5.35
C ASP A 135 -12.30 25.15 6.03
N GLY A 136 -11.09 25.18 6.57
CA GLY A 136 -10.46 24.02 7.22
C GLY A 136 -9.93 22.91 6.30
N GLY A 137 -9.93 23.06 4.96
CA GLY A 137 -9.32 22.06 4.08
C GLY A 137 -9.74 22.12 2.62
N TYR A 138 -10.03 20.95 2.04
CA TYR A 138 -10.37 20.80 0.62
C TYR A 138 -11.61 19.93 0.42
N SER A 139 -12.50 20.36 -0.49
CA SER A 139 -13.57 19.53 -1.03
C SER A 139 -13.07 18.81 -2.28
N LEU A 140 -12.99 17.48 -2.23
CA LEU A 140 -12.56 16.64 -3.35
C LEU A 140 -13.76 16.14 -4.15
N SER A 141 -13.68 16.23 -5.48
CA SER A 141 -14.65 15.61 -6.39
C SER A 141 -13.93 15.07 -7.61
N GLY A 142 -14.32 13.90 -8.10
CA GLY A 142 -13.61 13.28 -9.21
C GLY A 142 -13.88 11.79 -9.37
N ARG A 143 -13.06 11.17 -10.21
CA ARG A 143 -13.04 9.73 -10.42
C ARG A 143 -11.59 9.27 -10.51
N TRP A 144 -11.26 8.23 -9.75
CA TRP A 144 -9.96 7.57 -9.78
C TRP A 144 -10.20 6.13 -10.22
N ASN A 145 -9.65 5.75 -11.37
CA ASN A 145 -9.74 4.39 -11.89
C ASN A 145 -8.42 3.65 -11.61
N PHE A 146 -8.38 2.35 -11.91
CA PHE A 146 -7.17 1.52 -11.76
C PHE A 146 -6.63 1.48 -10.32
N SER A 147 -7.53 1.50 -9.34
CA SER A 147 -7.20 1.39 -7.92
C SER A 147 -7.03 -0.07 -7.52
N SER A 148 -5.87 -0.65 -7.86
CA SER A 148 -5.57 -2.06 -7.54
C SER A 148 -5.59 -2.30 -6.04
N GLY A 149 -6.22 -3.41 -5.64
CA GLY A 149 -6.44 -3.74 -4.23
C GLY A 149 -7.36 -2.79 -3.48
N SER A 150 -8.27 -2.09 -4.16
CA SER A 150 -9.21 -1.17 -3.51
C SER A 150 -10.28 -1.87 -2.68
N ASP A 151 -10.69 -3.09 -3.04
CA ASP A 151 -11.72 -3.84 -2.29
C ASP A 151 -11.30 -4.19 -0.86
N HIS A 152 -10.00 -4.43 -0.61
CA HIS A 152 -9.45 -4.71 0.71
C HIS A 152 -8.72 -3.51 1.34
N ALA A 153 -8.70 -2.37 0.66
CA ALA A 153 -8.07 -1.17 1.19
C ALA A 153 -8.97 -0.49 2.22
N THR A 154 -8.36 0.00 3.30
CA THR A 154 -9.07 0.78 4.34
C THR A 154 -8.99 2.28 4.09
N TRP A 155 -8.05 2.72 3.25
CA TRP A 155 -7.81 4.12 2.89
C TRP A 155 -7.54 4.26 1.39
N ILE A 156 -7.91 5.41 0.82
CA ILE A 156 -7.58 5.78 -0.57
C ILE A 156 -6.73 7.05 -0.59
N ALA A 157 -5.59 6.97 -1.27
CA ALA A 157 -4.81 8.14 -1.65
C ALA A 157 -5.39 8.75 -2.94
N ALA A 158 -6.43 9.57 -2.79
CA ALA A 158 -7.07 10.28 -3.89
C ALA A 158 -6.33 11.60 -4.14
N LEU A 159 -5.47 11.63 -5.17
CA LEU A 159 -4.68 12.82 -5.54
C LEU A 159 -5.35 13.55 -6.73
N PRO A 160 -5.95 14.73 -6.53
CA PRO A 160 -6.38 15.61 -7.61
C PRO A 160 -5.47 16.85 -7.77
N PRO A 161 -5.55 17.55 -8.91
CA PRO A 161 -5.08 18.94 -8.98
C PRO A 161 -5.92 19.84 -8.05
N ILE A 162 -5.27 20.83 -7.44
CA ILE A 162 -5.93 21.91 -6.71
C ILE A 162 -6.39 22.95 -7.73
N VAL A 163 -7.65 23.37 -7.66
CA VAL A 163 -8.23 24.40 -8.52
C VAL A 163 -8.51 25.63 -7.67
N GLY A 164 -7.92 26.77 -8.05
CA GLY A 164 -8.15 28.04 -7.38
C GLY A 164 -9.62 28.48 -7.47
N THR A 165 -10.06 29.30 -6.52
CA THR A 165 -11.45 29.78 -6.40
C THR A 165 -11.92 30.60 -7.61
N ASP A 166 -11.00 31.07 -8.47
CA ASP A 166 -11.28 31.87 -9.66
C ASP A 166 -11.28 31.05 -10.98
N GLY A 167 -11.13 29.73 -10.91
CA GLY A 167 -11.05 28.87 -12.09
C GLY A 167 -9.75 29.03 -12.88
N SER A 168 -8.80 29.83 -12.41
CA SER A 168 -7.42 29.78 -12.91
C SER A 168 -6.77 28.52 -12.35
N GLY A 169 -6.36 27.62 -13.24
CA GLY A 169 -5.56 26.47 -12.85
C GLY A 169 -4.21 27.00 -12.36
N ALA A 170 -3.94 26.92 -11.06
CA ALA A 170 -2.69 27.41 -10.48
C ALA A 170 -1.90 26.31 -9.78
N SER A 171 -0.70 26.12 -10.33
CA SER A 171 0.58 25.77 -9.69
C SER A 171 0.70 24.46 -8.90
N ALA A 172 1.49 23.54 -9.45
CA ALA A 172 2.06 22.37 -8.78
C ALA A 172 3.15 22.70 -7.73
N ALA A 173 3.07 23.86 -7.08
CA ALA A 173 4.04 24.27 -6.05
C ALA A 173 3.27 24.66 -4.79
N GLY A 174 3.20 23.73 -3.83
CA GLY A 174 2.71 24.08 -2.49
C GLY A 174 2.17 22.94 -1.63
N ALA A 175 1.89 21.75 -2.17
CA ALA A 175 1.35 20.65 -1.37
C ALA A 175 2.47 19.72 -0.90
N VAL A 176 3.14 20.12 0.18
CA VAL A 176 3.77 19.17 1.12
C VAL A 176 2.86 19.13 2.35
N PRO A 177 2.14 18.02 2.61
CA PRO A 177 1.50 17.81 3.90
C PRO A 177 2.50 17.44 5.00
#